data_AF-W7MM97-F1
#
_entry.id   AF-W7MM97-F1
#
_cell.length_a   1.000
_cell.length_b   1.000
_cell.length_c   1.000
_cell.angle_alpha   90.00
_cell.angle_beta   90.00
_cell.angle_gamma   90.00
#
_symmetry.space_group_name_H-M   'P 1'
#
loop_
_entity.id
_entity.type
_entity.pdbx_description
1 polymer ?
#
loop_
_entity_poly.entity_id
_entity_poly.type
_entity_poly.pdbx_seq_one_letter_code
_entity_poly.pdbx_strand_id
1 'polypeptide(L)'
;MLRSPLNALLRSLTRPTPRSTPGLLMQRAVSNATASQTKASKEQHQHRRQEQRKNPVFLASALSATATTIGGTLLYTIASHKTDKDDESQYASRTEMELAVEEIRKALGEDAVSIEDEILHSHGYSDWSTINIDRLPVAVAFPTTTEEVATIAKICHKRRVPMIPYSGGSSVEGHFSAPFGGVSVDFVNMNQILEVHSDDLNVVVQPSVPWMELNEKIKDTGLFFPIDPGPSAQIGGMVGTNCSGTNAVQYGTMRDWVVNLTVVLSDGTILKTRRRPRKSSAGYSLNSLFVGSEGTLGFVTEATLKLAPIPEHTGIAVVTFPSVKAAATMAIEVIRRGVPISAVEILDEVLMSVINRMGATSMKWNEVPTLFFKFSGSDALVKDSIAQVQSISKKHHANGFQYESDPHKQKALWSARKEALWSMMALRETDGHVWSTDVAVPLSRVSELIDISKKELVELGLFGSILGHIGDGNFHETILFEEKQRKEVEDCVHKMVSRAIEMDGTCTGEHGVGLGKKEFLQEEVGDVPIQVMRAIKTSLDPLWLMNPGKIFDRKD
;
A
#
# COMPACT_ATOMS: atom_id res chain seq x y z
N MET A 1 4.50 -38.80 31.66
CA MET A 1 5.58 -39.01 32.66
C MET A 1 6.63 -37.93 32.40
N LEU A 2 7.24 -37.16 33.31
CA LEU A 2 7.14 -36.83 34.76
C LEU A 2 7.83 -35.44 34.90
N ARG A 3 7.59 -34.52 35.85
CA ARG A 3 6.58 -34.30 36.91
C ARG A 3 6.59 -32.79 37.27
N SER A 4 5.53 -32.27 37.89
CA SER A 4 5.55 -30.97 38.61
C SER A 4 6.06 -31.15 40.05
N PRO A 5 6.34 -30.06 40.79
CA PRO A 5 5.48 -29.79 41.96
C PRO A 5 4.98 -28.34 42.08
N LEU A 6 3.77 -28.19 42.64
CA LEU A 6 3.23 -26.92 43.17
C LEU A 6 3.58 -26.77 44.67
N ASN A 7 3.67 -25.52 45.14
CA ASN A 7 2.86 -24.94 46.23
C ASN A 7 3.30 -23.46 46.43
N ALA A 8 2.47 -22.42 46.37
CA ALA A 8 1.14 -22.14 46.96
C ALA A 8 1.21 -21.54 48.38
N LEU A 9 0.85 -20.26 48.51
CA LEU A 9 0.34 -19.64 49.74
C LEU A 9 -0.68 -18.53 49.39
N LEU A 10 -1.48 -18.11 50.36
CA LEU A 10 -2.72 -17.32 50.17
C LEU A 10 -2.96 -16.37 51.35
N ARG A 11 -3.85 -15.37 51.17
CA ARG A 11 -4.34 -14.31 52.11
C ARG A 11 -3.66 -12.92 51.92
N SER A 12 -4.34 -11.79 52.10
CA SER A 12 -5.80 -11.53 52.18
C SER A 12 -6.14 -10.03 52.13
N LEU A 13 -7.28 -9.69 51.50
CA LEU A 13 -8.25 -8.63 51.87
C LEU A 13 -7.74 -7.24 52.32
N THR A 14 -8.11 -6.19 51.58
CA THR A 14 -9.14 -5.20 52.04
C THR A 14 -9.54 -4.19 50.95
N ARG A 15 -10.82 -3.80 50.95
CA ARG A 15 -11.37 -2.56 50.37
C ARG A 15 -12.32 -1.97 51.43
N PRO A 16 -12.42 -0.64 51.52
CA PRO A 16 -13.78 -0.07 51.48
C PRO A 16 -13.88 1.31 50.80
N THR A 17 -15.00 1.58 50.12
CA THR A 17 -15.82 2.79 50.29
C THR A 17 -17.08 2.73 49.39
N PRO A 18 -18.25 3.28 49.81
CA PRO A 18 -19.48 3.21 49.00
C PRO A 18 -20.17 4.58 48.74
N ARG A 19 -21.06 4.60 47.73
CA ARG A 19 -22.22 5.55 47.55
C ARG A 19 -21.90 7.05 47.32
N SER A 20 -22.80 7.90 46.82
CA SER A 20 -23.83 7.78 45.75
C SER A 20 -24.54 9.12 45.48
N THR A 21 -24.72 9.53 44.21
CA THR A 21 -25.80 10.42 43.67
C THR A 21 -25.95 11.86 44.23
N PRO A 22 -26.78 12.76 43.62
CA PRO A 22 -27.05 12.97 42.18
C PRO A 22 -27.08 14.45 41.72
N GLY A 23 -26.84 14.67 40.41
CA GLY A 23 -27.70 15.50 39.55
C GLY A 23 -27.56 17.04 39.49
N LEU A 24 -27.62 17.57 38.27
CA LEU A 24 -28.56 18.65 37.93
C LEU A 24 -28.87 18.63 36.42
N LEU A 25 -30.06 19.10 36.03
CA LEU A 25 -30.38 19.45 34.63
C LEU A 25 -29.96 20.90 34.37
N MET A 26 -29.53 21.21 33.15
CA MET A 26 -30.10 22.36 32.44
C MET A 26 -30.10 22.16 30.93
N GLN A 27 -31.12 22.68 30.26
CA GLN A 27 -31.28 22.63 28.80
C GLN A 27 -30.92 23.99 28.16
N ARG A 28 -30.60 23.94 26.86
CA ARG A 28 -30.80 25.00 25.86
C ARG A 28 -30.17 26.39 26.14
N ALA A 29 -29.17 26.71 25.32
CA ALA A 29 -29.21 27.97 24.58
C ALA A 29 -28.88 27.67 23.10
N VAL A 30 -29.83 27.96 22.20
CA VAL A 30 -29.58 28.04 20.75
C VAL A 30 -29.94 29.47 20.35
N SER A 31 -28.98 30.22 19.84
CA SER A 31 -29.17 31.59 19.36
C SER A 31 -28.43 31.77 18.04
N ASN A 32 -29.17 31.87 16.95
CA ASN A 32 -28.62 32.25 15.66
C ASN A 32 -28.13 33.71 15.70
N ALA A 33 -27.04 33.99 15.00
CA ALA A 33 -26.68 35.34 14.57
C ALA A 33 -26.49 35.32 13.05
N THR A 34 -27.22 36.16 12.34
CA THR A 34 -27.20 36.29 10.87
C THR A 34 -26.93 37.73 10.46
N ALA A 35 -26.60 37.93 9.17
CA ALA A 35 -26.29 39.22 8.53
C ALA A 35 -24.95 39.84 9.01
N SER A 36 -24.14 40.58 8.26
CA SER A 36 -24.02 41.03 6.84
C SER A 36 -22.84 42.06 6.85
N GLN A 37 -22.39 42.82 5.84
CA GLN A 37 -22.80 43.08 4.44
C GLN A 37 -21.64 43.84 3.71
N THR A 38 -21.27 43.49 2.46
CA THR A 38 -20.66 44.40 1.42
C THR A 38 -19.33 45.16 1.76
N LYS A 39 -18.60 45.90 0.89
CA LYS A 39 -18.47 46.19 -0.58
C LYS A 39 -17.00 46.69 -0.80
N ALA A 40 -16.19 46.21 -1.76
CA ALA A 40 -16.10 46.53 -3.20
C ALA A 40 -15.24 47.77 -3.63
N SER A 41 -14.04 47.49 -4.19
CA SER A 41 -13.19 48.32 -5.10
C SER A 41 -12.07 47.40 -5.68
N LYS A 42 -11.47 47.50 -6.89
CA LYS A 42 -11.62 48.28 -8.16
C LYS A 42 -10.59 49.41 -8.43
N GLU A 43 -10.10 49.43 -9.70
CA GLU A 43 -9.28 50.44 -10.43
C GLU A 43 -7.80 50.65 -10.03
N GLN A 44 -6.91 51.23 -10.86
CA GLN A 44 -6.43 50.96 -12.24
C GLN A 44 -5.37 52.03 -12.64
N HIS A 45 -4.52 51.76 -13.66
CA HIS A 45 -3.52 52.64 -14.37
C HIS A 45 -2.02 52.35 -14.10
N GLN A 46 -1.04 52.73 -14.95
CA GLN A 46 -0.90 52.56 -16.43
C GLN A 46 0.54 52.93 -16.93
N HIS A 47 0.98 52.29 -18.03
CA HIS A 47 1.84 52.82 -19.13
C HIS A 47 3.39 53.03 -19.05
N ARG A 48 4.00 52.75 -20.24
CA ARG A 48 5.34 53.06 -20.82
C ARG A 48 6.48 52.04 -20.53
N ARG A 49 7.24 51.49 -21.51
CA ARG A 49 7.99 51.99 -22.73
C ARG A 49 9.35 52.61 -22.37
N GLN A 50 10.48 52.38 -23.06
CA GLN A 50 10.86 51.52 -24.22
C GLN A 50 12.42 51.51 -24.37
N GLU A 51 12.97 50.80 -25.38
CA GLU A 51 14.39 50.79 -25.89
C GLU A 51 15.40 49.93 -25.09
N GLN A 52 16.35 49.14 -25.63
CA GLN A 52 17.08 48.94 -26.93
C GLN A 52 18.52 49.51 -27.02
N ARG A 53 19.54 48.63 -27.03
CA ARG A 53 20.68 48.63 -27.99
C ARG A 53 21.51 47.32 -27.93
N LYS A 54 22.49 47.14 -28.83
CA LYS A 54 23.21 45.88 -29.11
C LYS A 54 24.74 46.06 -29.27
N ASN A 55 25.53 45.08 -28.80
CA ASN A 55 26.79 44.52 -29.38
C ASN A 55 28.00 45.48 -29.63
N PRO A 56 29.23 45.03 -30.03
CA PRO A 56 29.68 43.68 -30.40
C PRO A 56 31.04 43.15 -29.83
N VAL A 57 31.21 41.83 -29.92
CA VAL A 57 32.38 41.00 -30.35
C VAL A 57 33.81 41.60 -30.37
N PHE A 58 34.79 40.79 -29.91
CA PHE A 58 36.15 40.71 -30.47
C PHE A 58 36.60 39.24 -30.67
N LEU A 59 37.65 38.98 -31.46
CA LEU A 59 37.90 37.66 -32.07
C LEU A 59 39.38 37.20 -32.14
N ALA A 60 39.61 35.93 -31.78
CA ALA A 60 40.64 34.98 -32.26
C ALA A 60 42.16 35.10 -31.94
N SER A 61 42.79 33.90 -31.94
CA SER A 61 44.19 33.53 -32.25
C SER A 61 45.31 33.63 -31.19
N ALA A 62 46.38 32.81 -31.23
CA ALA A 62 46.54 31.38 -31.58
C ALA A 62 47.99 30.89 -31.27
N LEU A 63 48.16 29.64 -30.78
CA LEU A 63 49.42 28.84 -30.77
C LEU A 63 50.60 29.40 -29.91
N SER A 64 51.57 28.62 -29.39
CA SER A 64 51.92 27.20 -29.61
C SER A 64 52.71 26.55 -28.43
N ALA A 65 52.64 25.21 -28.35
CA ALA A 65 53.66 24.24 -27.86
C ALA A 65 54.11 24.09 -26.37
N THR A 66 53.84 22.88 -25.83
CA THR A 66 54.69 22.02 -24.93
C THR A 66 55.33 22.62 -23.66
N ALA A 67 55.13 22.09 -22.44
CA ALA A 67 55.25 20.68 -22.06
C ALA A 67 54.72 20.37 -20.64
N THR A 68 54.22 19.14 -20.40
CA THR A 68 54.45 18.26 -19.22
C THR A 68 53.44 17.11 -19.26
N THR A 69 53.88 15.93 -19.70
CA THR A 69 53.04 14.74 -19.81
C THR A 69 53.02 13.97 -18.50
N ILE A 70 51.83 13.74 -17.90
CA ILE A 70 51.53 12.63 -16.96
C ILE A 70 50.03 12.56 -16.63
N GLY A 71 49.33 13.69 -16.51
CA GLY A 71 47.90 13.72 -16.11
C GLY A 71 46.86 13.36 -17.18
N GLY A 72 47.26 13.14 -18.44
CA GLY A 72 46.33 13.08 -19.57
C GLY A 72 45.52 11.77 -19.69
N THR A 73 46.07 10.63 -19.27
CA THR A 73 45.52 9.31 -19.62
C THR A 73 44.28 8.93 -18.79
N LEU A 74 44.12 9.48 -17.59
CA LEU A 74 42.94 9.21 -16.75
C LEU A 74 41.71 10.01 -17.19
N LEU A 75 41.91 11.26 -17.64
CA LEU A 75 40.83 12.14 -18.10
C LEU A 75 40.23 11.72 -19.44
N TYR A 76 41.00 11.09 -20.33
CA TYR A 76 40.48 10.67 -21.64
C TYR A 76 39.58 9.43 -21.56
N THR A 77 39.86 8.49 -20.65
CA THR A 77 39.02 7.30 -20.43
C THR A 77 37.67 7.63 -19.79
N ILE A 78 37.61 8.67 -18.95
CA ILE A 78 36.36 9.22 -18.41
C ILE A 78 35.54 9.90 -19.54
N ALA A 79 36.20 10.47 -20.55
CA ALA A 79 35.57 11.17 -21.67
C ALA A 79 35.12 10.26 -22.84
N SER A 80 35.25 8.93 -22.73
CA SER A 80 34.80 7.99 -23.77
C SER A 80 33.80 6.94 -23.28
N HIS A 81 33.15 7.15 -22.13
CA HIS A 81 31.82 6.55 -21.97
C HIS A 81 30.91 7.15 -23.04
N LYS A 82 30.16 6.27 -23.70
CA LYS A 82 29.09 6.61 -24.64
C LYS A 82 28.25 7.73 -24.02
N THR A 83 28.10 8.85 -24.74
CA THR A 83 26.94 9.70 -24.52
C THR A 83 25.72 8.91 -25.00
N ASP A 84 25.14 8.13 -24.08
CA ASP A 84 23.69 8.02 -24.07
C ASP A 84 23.13 9.43 -24.18
N LYS A 85 22.07 9.61 -24.96
CA LYS A 85 21.50 10.93 -25.17
C LYS A 85 21.15 11.50 -23.80
N ASP A 86 21.75 12.63 -23.44
CA ASP A 86 21.22 13.47 -22.38
C ASP A 86 19.79 13.80 -22.80
N ASP A 87 18.86 13.12 -22.14
CA ASP A 87 17.43 13.21 -22.40
C ASP A 87 16.99 14.66 -22.14
N GLU A 88 15.93 15.15 -22.77
CA GLU A 88 15.37 16.49 -22.47
C GLU A 88 14.57 16.45 -21.13
N SER A 89 15.12 15.73 -20.16
CA SER A 89 14.63 15.47 -18.83
C SER A 89 14.58 16.75 -18.00
N GLN A 90 13.44 16.99 -17.37
CA GLN A 90 13.27 18.01 -16.33
C GLN A 90 14.13 17.77 -15.07
N TYR A 91 14.57 16.53 -14.88
CA TYR A 91 15.36 16.04 -13.75
C TYR A 91 16.86 16.07 -14.06
N ALA A 92 17.67 16.06 -12.99
CA ALA A 92 19.13 16.06 -13.04
C ALA A 92 19.72 15.00 -14.00
N SER A 93 20.86 15.31 -14.63
CA SER A 93 21.70 14.29 -15.29
C SER A 93 22.30 13.31 -14.26
N ARG A 94 22.76 12.13 -14.69
CA ARG A 94 23.37 11.12 -13.79
C ARG A 94 24.48 11.72 -12.91
N THR A 95 25.39 12.48 -13.51
CA THR A 95 26.49 13.18 -12.81
C THR A 95 25.99 14.18 -11.76
N GLU A 96 24.86 14.87 -12.01
CA GLU A 96 24.27 15.79 -11.05
C GLU A 96 23.55 15.07 -9.89
N MET A 97 23.03 13.86 -10.13
CA MET A 97 22.53 12.98 -9.07
C MET A 97 23.67 12.42 -8.21
N GLU A 98 24.79 12.02 -8.82
CA GLU A 98 25.99 11.56 -8.11
C GLU A 98 26.57 12.69 -7.22
N LEU A 99 26.51 13.94 -7.68
CA LEU A 99 26.81 15.13 -6.86
C LEU A 99 25.76 15.44 -5.76
N ALA A 100 24.54 14.90 -5.86
CA ALA A 100 23.55 14.96 -4.78
C ALA A 100 23.81 13.89 -3.72
N VAL A 101 24.17 12.68 -4.15
CA VAL A 101 24.59 11.56 -3.29
C VAL A 101 25.77 11.97 -2.40
N GLU A 102 26.76 12.65 -2.96
CA GLU A 102 27.89 13.22 -2.20
C GLU A 102 27.44 14.30 -1.19
N GLU A 103 26.48 15.16 -1.55
CA GLU A 103 25.91 16.13 -0.61
C GLU A 103 25.10 15.47 0.52
N ILE A 104 24.46 14.33 0.28
CA ILE A 104 23.74 13.54 1.30
C ILE A 104 24.75 12.85 2.24
N ARG A 105 25.77 12.16 1.71
CA ARG A 105 26.84 11.54 2.52
C ARG A 105 27.53 12.55 3.42
N LYS A 106 27.87 13.72 2.87
CA LYS A 106 28.46 14.81 3.64
C LYS A 106 27.54 15.39 4.73
N ALA A 107 26.21 15.26 4.58
CA ALA A 107 25.24 15.74 5.55
C ALA A 107 24.90 14.70 6.63
N LEU A 108 24.88 13.41 6.28
CA LEU A 108 24.36 12.31 7.13
C LEU A 108 25.42 11.29 7.58
N GLY A 109 26.59 11.27 6.94
CA GLY A 109 27.62 10.23 7.08
C GLY A 109 27.68 9.31 5.85
N GLU A 110 28.83 8.67 5.63
CA GLU A 110 29.05 7.73 4.52
C GLU A 110 28.07 6.54 4.57
N ASP A 111 27.94 5.94 5.76
CA ASP A 111 27.11 4.76 6.03
C ASP A 111 25.61 4.99 5.79
N ALA A 112 25.19 6.25 5.67
CA ALA A 112 23.80 6.62 5.38
C ALA A 112 23.42 6.45 3.90
N VAL A 113 24.37 6.16 2.99
CA VAL A 113 24.08 6.03 1.54
C VAL A 113 24.88 4.91 0.85
N SER A 114 24.20 3.86 0.40
CA SER A 114 24.78 2.81 -0.45
C SER A 114 24.62 3.11 -1.94
N ILE A 115 25.58 2.61 -2.73
CA ILE A 115 25.63 2.62 -4.20
C ILE A 115 25.99 1.23 -4.76
N GLU A 116 25.83 0.17 -3.95
CA GLU A 116 26.20 -1.20 -4.32
C GLU A 116 25.12 -1.82 -5.22
N ASP A 117 25.51 -2.48 -6.31
CA ASP A 117 24.59 -2.93 -7.36
C ASP A 117 23.44 -3.82 -6.84
N GLU A 118 23.69 -4.69 -5.85
CA GLU A 118 22.67 -5.55 -5.22
C GLU A 118 21.65 -4.73 -4.40
N ILE A 119 22.11 -3.66 -3.75
CA ILE A 119 21.26 -2.72 -3.01
C ILE A 119 20.46 -1.84 -3.99
N LEU A 120 21.07 -1.37 -5.08
CA LEU A 120 20.37 -0.63 -6.14
C LEU A 120 19.30 -1.51 -6.81
N HIS A 121 19.61 -2.79 -7.07
CA HIS A 121 18.69 -3.75 -7.69
C HIS A 121 17.48 -4.03 -6.80
N SER A 122 17.70 -4.40 -5.54
CA SER A 122 16.63 -4.65 -4.56
C SER A 122 15.73 -3.44 -4.28
N HIS A 123 16.20 -2.23 -4.57
CA HIS A 123 15.44 -0.97 -4.44
C HIS A 123 14.93 -0.39 -5.76
N GLY A 124 14.97 -1.16 -6.86
CA GLY A 124 14.40 -0.79 -8.16
C GLY A 124 13.64 -1.90 -8.88
N TYR A 125 13.92 -3.17 -8.56
CA TYR A 125 13.34 -4.38 -9.13
C TYR A 125 12.65 -5.22 -8.05
N SER A 126 11.59 -5.95 -8.43
CA SER A 126 10.85 -6.88 -7.57
C SER A 126 10.40 -8.12 -8.33
N ASP A 127 10.82 -9.30 -7.88
CA ASP A 127 10.28 -10.60 -8.35
C ASP A 127 8.79 -10.83 -8.04
N TRP A 128 8.20 -9.97 -7.19
CA TRP A 128 6.77 -9.96 -6.87
C TRP A 128 5.99 -9.00 -7.78
N SER A 129 6.67 -8.09 -8.46
CA SER A 129 6.02 -7.15 -9.39
C SER A 129 6.05 -7.69 -10.81
N THR A 130 4.92 -7.61 -11.48
CA THR A 130 4.85 -7.99 -12.90
C THR A 130 5.42 -6.91 -13.81
N ILE A 131 5.62 -5.69 -13.29
CA ILE A 131 6.14 -4.53 -14.02
C ILE A 131 7.41 -4.04 -13.34
N ASN A 132 8.53 -4.49 -13.91
CA ASN A 132 9.86 -4.01 -13.62
C ASN A 132 10.39 -3.21 -14.81
N ILE A 133 11.42 -2.40 -14.57
CA ILE A 133 12.06 -1.55 -15.58
C ILE A 133 13.58 -1.60 -15.40
N ASP A 134 14.32 -1.48 -16.49
CA ASP A 134 15.79 -1.66 -16.49
C ASP A 134 16.56 -0.57 -15.72
N ARG A 135 15.92 0.56 -15.42
CA ARG A 135 16.55 1.69 -14.73
C ARG A 135 16.36 1.60 -13.21
N LEU A 136 17.48 1.38 -12.52
CA LEU A 136 17.63 1.40 -11.07
C LEU A 136 17.85 2.83 -10.53
N PRO A 137 17.65 3.08 -9.21
CA PRO A 137 18.13 4.30 -8.57
C PRO A 137 19.67 4.40 -8.67
N VAL A 138 20.22 5.61 -8.50
CA VAL A 138 21.69 5.81 -8.46
C VAL A 138 22.29 5.60 -7.06
N ALA A 139 21.43 5.62 -6.03
CA ALA A 139 21.79 5.40 -4.63
C ALA A 139 20.56 5.03 -3.81
N VAL A 140 20.80 4.38 -2.66
CA VAL A 140 19.80 4.19 -1.59
C VAL A 140 20.29 4.90 -0.34
N ALA A 141 19.47 5.79 0.22
CA ALA A 141 19.73 6.50 1.46
C ALA A 141 18.89 5.93 2.60
N PHE A 142 19.49 5.79 3.80
CA PHE A 142 18.92 5.05 4.94
C PHE A 142 18.72 5.94 6.19
N PRO A 143 17.90 7.00 6.12
CA PRO A 143 17.70 7.95 7.22
C PRO A 143 17.12 7.29 8.48
N THR A 144 17.45 7.86 9.63
CA THR A 144 17.06 7.42 10.98
C THR A 144 16.01 8.34 11.62
N THR A 145 15.88 9.59 11.13
CA THR A 145 14.96 10.62 11.67
C THR A 145 14.19 11.36 10.58
N THR A 146 13.09 12.04 10.96
CA THR A 146 12.31 12.89 10.04
C THR A 146 13.15 14.05 9.51
N GLU A 147 14.06 14.56 10.33
CA GLU A 147 14.98 15.65 10.05
C GLU A 147 16.02 15.28 8.98
N GLU A 148 16.45 14.02 8.95
CA GLU A 148 17.34 13.46 7.92
C GLU A 148 16.61 13.25 6.59
N VAL A 149 15.39 12.70 6.61
CA VAL A 149 14.50 12.65 5.43
C VAL A 149 14.27 14.05 4.87
N ALA A 150 14.02 15.03 5.74
CA ALA A 150 13.88 16.44 5.38
C ALA A 150 15.19 17.10 4.90
N THR A 151 16.35 16.49 5.15
CA THR A 151 17.66 16.96 4.66
C THR A 151 17.95 16.37 3.28
N ILE A 152 17.69 15.07 3.07
CA ILE A 152 17.70 14.41 1.76
C ILE A 152 16.78 15.17 0.79
N ALA A 153 15.54 15.42 1.20
CA ALA A 153 14.56 16.14 0.39
C ALA A 153 15.06 17.53 -0.07
N LYS A 154 15.70 18.31 0.81
CA LYS A 154 16.27 19.63 0.46
C LYS A 154 17.39 19.53 -0.57
N ILE A 155 18.26 18.53 -0.44
CA ILE A 155 19.38 18.30 -1.38
C ILE A 155 18.86 17.87 -2.74
N CYS A 156 17.93 16.90 -2.78
CA CYS A 156 17.27 16.45 -4.00
C CYS A 156 16.47 17.59 -4.67
N HIS A 157 15.72 18.40 -3.91
CA HIS A 157 14.98 19.56 -4.43
C HIS A 157 15.88 20.58 -5.11
N LYS A 158 16.93 21.02 -4.40
CA LYS A 158 17.96 21.95 -4.90
C LYS A 158 18.58 21.47 -6.22
N ARG A 159 18.70 20.15 -6.41
CA ARG A 159 19.39 19.52 -7.54
C ARG A 159 18.45 18.89 -8.59
N ARG A 160 17.13 18.97 -8.41
CA ARG A 160 16.11 18.30 -9.26
C ARG A 160 16.30 16.78 -9.40
N VAL A 161 16.70 16.12 -8.31
CA VAL A 161 16.92 14.66 -8.29
C VAL A 161 15.62 13.96 -7.87
N PRO A 162 15.15 12.94 -8.62
CA PRO A 162 14.00 12.13 -8.24
C PRO A 162 14.20 11.43 -6.89
N MET A 163 13.09 11.21 -6.18
CA MET A 163 13.03 10.66 -4.85
C MET A 163 12.00 9.55 -4.78
N ILE A 164 12.44 8.33 -4.46
CA ILE A 164 11.56 7.15 -4.39
C ILE A 164 11.44 6.71 -2.92
N PRO A 165 10.27 6.80 -2.28
CA PRO A 165 10.07 6.28 -0.93
C PRO A 165 10.09 4.74 -0.92
N TYR A 166 10.86 4.14 -0.01
CA TYR A 166 10.98 2.69 0.14
C TYR A 166 10.76 2.27 1.61
N SER A 167 10.25 1.06 1.81
CA SER A 167 9.87 0.49 3.12
C SER A 167 9.82 -1.04 2.98
N GLY A 168 8.67 -1.70 3.12
CA GLY A 168 8.57 -3.17 3.10
C GLY A 168 8.85 -3.88 1.75
N GLY A 169 9.22 -3.16 0.68
CA GLY A 169 9.57 -3.74 -0.64
C GLY A 169 8.48 -4.58 -1.34
N SER A 170 7.26 -4.62 -0.82
CA SER A 170 6.28 -5.68 -1.11
C SER A 170 5.18 -5.32 -2.13
N SER A 171 5.34 -4.24 -2.89
CA SER A 171 4.34 -3.77 -3.87
C SER A 171 4.44 -4.51 -5.21
N VAL A 172 3.30 -4.80 -5.85
CA VAL A 172 3.26 -5.59 -7.10
C VAL A 172 3.11 -4.76 -8.39
N GLU A 173 2.79 -3.47 -8.32
CA GLU A 173 2.54 -2.60 -9.49
C GLU A 173 3.74 -1.64 -9.81
N GLY A 174 4.98 -2.02 -9.49
CA GLY A 174 6.17 -1.21 -9.79
C GLY A 174 6.33 0.10 -9.00
N HIS A 175 5.73 0.20 -7.80
CA HIS A 175 5.65 1.45 -7.04
C HIS A 175 7.02 2.05 -6.68
N PHE A 176 8.04 1.24 -6.42
CA PHE A 176 9.38 1.69 -6.02
C PHE A 176 10.43 1.60 -7.13
N SER A 177 10.06 1.23 -8.35
CA SER A 177 11.00 1.22 -9.48
C SER A 177 11.41 2.65 -9.89
N ALA A 178 12.59 2.85 -10.49
CA ALA A 178 13.18 4.18 -10.67
C ALA A 178 13.29 4.63 -12.16
N PRO A 179 12.16 4.95 -12.86
CA PRO A 179 12.16 5.23 -14.31
C PRO A 179 13.00 6.45 -14.72
N PHE A 180 13.31 7.34 -13.77
CA PHE A 180 14.14 8.52 -13.97
C PHE A 180 15.42 8.47 -13.11
N GLY A 181 15.81 7.29 -12.61
CA GLY A 181 16.89 7.15 -11.64
C GLY A 181 16.55 7.87 -10.34
N GLY A 182 17.51 8.61 -9.78
CA GLY A 182 17.36 9.35 -8.54
C GLY A 182 17.74 8.53 -7.30
N VAL A 183 17.32 9.01 -6.14
CA VAL A 183 17.65 8.41 -4.84
C VAL A 183 16.44 7.65 -4.30
N SER A 184 16.63 6.37 -3.99
CA SER A 184 15.68 5.62 -3.16
C SER A 184 15.92 5.97 -1.69
N VAL A 185 14.87 6.16 -0.91
CA VAL A 185 14.93 6.53 0.50
C VAL A 185 14.25 5.45 1.30
N ASP A 186 15.05 4.54 1.86
CA ASP A 186 14.58 3.41 2.64
C ASP A 186 14.48 3.76 4.12
N PHE A 187 13.27 3.62 4.66
CA PHE A 187 12.98 3.87 6.07
C PHE A 187 13.39 2.71 7.00
N VAL A 188 14.14 1.69 6.57
CA VAL A 188 14.53 0.52 7.40
C VAL A 188 15.05 0.86 8.80
N ASN A 189 15.79 1.96 8.95
CA ASN A 189 16.29 2.47 10.24
C ASN A 189 15.24 3.23 11.07
N MET A 190 14.10 3.59 10.47
CA MET A 190 12.92 4.18 11.09
C MET A 190 11.85 3.10 11.34
N ASN A 191 12.14 2.18 12.25
CA ASN A 191 11.33 0.98 12.54
C ASN A 191 10.80 0.91 13.99
N GLN A 192 10.75 2.05 14.70
CA GLN A 192 10.34 2.10 16.11
C GLN A 192 8.83 2.35 16.31
N ILE A 193 8.29 1.74 17.38
CA ILE A 193 7.05 2.17 18.02
C ILE A 193 7.42 3.30 18.99
N LEU A 194 6.87 4.50 18.78
CA LEU A 194 7.27 5.71 19.51
C LEU A 194 6.43 5.91 20.78
N GLU A 195 5.11 5.78 20.68
CA GLU A 195 4.17 5.94 21.80
C GLU A 195 3.01 4.95 21.68
N VAL A 196 2.60 4.31 22.79
CA VAL A 196 1.40 3.46 22.86
C VAL A 196 0.40 4.10 23.81
N HIS A 197 -0.78 4.46 23.30
CA HIS A 197 -1.87 5.04 24.09
C HIS A 197 -3.03 4.05 24.18
N SER A 198 -2.93 3.07 25.10
CA SER A 198 -3.97 2.07 25.35
C SER A 198 -5.34 2.71 25.57
N ASP A 199 -5.39 3.70 26.44
CA ASP A 199 -6.63 4.30 26.94
C ASP A 199 -7.32 5.18 25.88
N ASP A 200 -6.53 5.75 24.95
CA ASP A 200 -7.04 6.50 23.79
C ASP A 200 -7.28 5.60 22.55
N LEU A 201 -6.97 4.28 22.64
CA LEU A 201 -7.01 3.31 21.55
C LEU A 201 -6.23 3.77 20.29
N ASN A 202 -4.97 4.22 20.46
CA ASN A 202 -4.06 4.52 19.34
C ASN A 202 -2.58 4.30 19.67
N VAL A 203 -1.76 4.22 18.63
CA VAL A 203 -0.30 4.03 18.67
C VAL A 203 0.38 5.00 17.71
N VAL A 204 1.61 5.43 18.02
CA VAL A 204 2.47 6.24 17.16
C VAL A 204 3.66 5.38 16.71
N VAL A 205 3.89 5.29 15.40
CA VAL A 205 4.87 4.39 14.78
C VAL A 205 5.65 5.08 13.66
N GLN A 206 6.89 4.64 13.46
CA GLN A 206 7.70 4.98 12.28
C GLN A 206 7.35 4.08 11.08
N PRO A 207 7.82 4.40 9.84
CA PRO A 207 7.29 3.78 8.62
C PRO A 207 7.65 2.30 8.48
N SER A 208 8.88 1.89 8.82
CA SER A 208 9.34 0.50 8.61
C SER A 208 9.04 -0.44 9.78
N VAL A 209 8.08 -0.09 10.64
CA VAL A 209 7.49 -1.03 11.60
C VAL A 209 6.71 -2.12 10.82
N PRO A 210 7.02 -3.42 10.97
CA PRO A 210 6.21 -4.49 10.39
C PRO A 210 4.87 -4.64 11.13
N TRP A 211 3.76 -4.78 10.43
CA TRP A 211 2.42 -4.78 11.07
C TRP A 211 2.21 -5.97 12.03
N MET A 212 2.80 -7.13 11.72
CA MET A 212 2.78 -8.30 12.61
C MET A 212 3.58 -8.07 13.90
N GLU A 213 4.72 -7.38 13.80
CA GLU A 213 5.58 -7.08 14.94
C GLU A 213 4.96 -6.02 15.85
N LEU A 214 4.29 -5.02 15.27
CA LEU A 214 3.44 -4.08 15.99
C LEU A 214 2.42 -4.83 16.85
N ASN A 215 1.67 -5.77 16.25
CA ASN A 215 0.67 -6.56 16.95
C ASN A 215 1.27 -7.45 18.07
N GLU A 216 2.39 -8.13 17.80
CA GLU A 216 3.08 -8.95 18.80
C GLU A 216 3.62 -8.11 19.97
N LYS A 217 4.07 -6.88 19.73
CA LYS A 217 4.56 -5.94 20.75
C LYS A 217 3.44 -5.30 21.60
N ILE A 218 2.23 -5.13 21.08
CA ILE A 218 1.12 -4.45 21.80
C ILE A 218 0.06 -5.39 22.39
N LYS A 219 0.05 -6.68 22.05
CA LYS A 219 -0.99 -7.66 22.44
C LYS A 219 -1.38 -7.64 23.93
N ASP A 220 -0.41 -7.44 24.82
CA ASP A 220 -0.61 -7.47 26.28
C ASP A 220 -1.41 -6.26 26.80
N THR A 221 -1.64 -5.24 25.96
CA THR A 221 -2.59 -4.15 26.22
C THR A 221 -4.06 -4.56 26.02
N GLY A 222 -4.31 -5.76 25.47
CA GLY A 222 -5.63 -6.20 25.02
C GLY A 222 -6.08 -5.57 23.70
N LEU A 223 -5.17 -4.90 22.97
CA LEU A 223 -5.44 -4.20 21.71
C LEU A 223 -4.62 -4.77 20.55
N PHE A 224 -5.09 -4.54 19.32
CA PHE A 224 -4.38 -4.84 18.08
C PHE A 224 -4.68 -3.81 16.98
N PHE A 225 -3.81 -3.75 15.98
CA PHE A 225 -3.98 -3.05 14.72
C PHE A 225 -4.53 -4.04 13.67
N PRO A 226 -5.74 -3.83 13.09
CA PRO A 226 -6.48 -4.91 12.43
C PRO A 226 -6.21 -5.10 10.93
N ILE A 227 -5.53 -4.17 10.27
CA ILE A 227 -5.24 -4.24 8.83
C ILE A 227 -4.14 -5.28 8.61
N ASP A 228 -4.48 -6.39 7.93
CA ASP A 228 -3.68 -7.61 7.82
C ASP A 228 -3.33 -8.00 6.36
N PRO A 229 -2.50 -7.19 5.66
CA PRO A 229 -2.02 -7.49 4.31
C PRO A 229 -0.89 -8.55 4.34
N GLY A 230 -0.16 -8.69 3.24
CA GLY A 230 1.01 -9.57 3.13
C GLY A 230 1.99 -9.46 4.33
N PRO A 231 2.62 -10.57 4.79
CA PRO A 231 3.49 -10.57 5.97
C PRO A 231 4.71 -9.63 5.92
N SER A 232 5.19 -9.28 4.72
CA SER A 232 6.32 -8.36 4.49
C SER A 232 5.94 -6.88 4.58
N ALA A 233 4.65 -6.55 4.64
CA ALA A 233 4.20 -5.16 4.63
C ALA A 233 4.59 -4.40 5.92
N GLN A 234 4.97 -3.14 5.72
CA GLN A 234 5.34 -2.20 6.78
C GLN A 234 4.49 -0.93 6.67
N ILE A 235 4.29 -0.24 7.80
CA ILE A 235 3.31 0.86 7.93
C ILE A 235 3.45 1.96 6.85
N GLY A 236 4.67 2.31 6.45
CA GLY A 236 4.94 3.30 5.40
C GLY A 236 4.36 2.89 4.05
N GLY A 237 4.61 1.66 3.62
CA GLY A 237 4.02 1.08 2.41
C GLY A 237 2.49 0.95 2.51
N MET A 238 1.98 0.51 3.67
CA MET A 238 0.53 0.38 3.92
C MET A 238 -0.20 1.73 3.80
N VAL A 239 0.39 2.82 4.32
CA VAL A 239 -0.11 4.19 4.10
C VAL A 239 0.01 4.56 2.62
N GLY A 240 1.13 4.25 1.98
CA GLY A 240 1.40 4.55 0.58
C GLY A 240 0.32 4.02 -0.38
N THR A 241 -0.02 2.74 -0.29
CA THR A 241 -0.96 2.08 -1.23
C THR A 241 -2.43 2.10 -0.78
N ASN A 242 -2.72 2.54 0.46
CA ASN A 242 -4.03 2.32 1.10
C ASN A 242 -4.42 0.82 1.19
N CYS A 243 -3.49 -0.05 1.57
CA CYS A 243 -3.72 -1.50 1.55
C CYS A 243 -4.95 -1.95 2.38
N SER A 244 -5.47 -3.13 2.03
CA SER A 244 -6.54 -3.81 2.75
C SER A 244 -5.97 -5.02 3.53
N GLY A 245 -6.56 -6.20 3.38
CA GLY A 245 -6.25 -7.43 4.10
C GLY A 245 -7.52 -8.23 4.37
N THR A 246 -7.39 -9.48 4.81
CA THR A 246 -8.56 -10.37 5.00
C THR A 246 -9.59 -9.84 6.02
N ASN A 247 -9.19 -8.93 6.91
CA ASN A 247 -10.06 -8.29 7.90
C ASN A 247 -10.80 -7.04 7.36
N ALA A 248 -10.56 -6.60 6.12
CA ALA A 248 -11.06 -5.34 5.57
C ALA A 248 -12.59 -5.21 5.62
N VAL A 249 -13.31 -6.30 5.33
CA VAL A 249 -14.79 -6.37 5.41
C VAL A 249 -15.37 -5.97 6.79
N GLN A 250 -14.60 -6.13 7.89
CA GLN A 250 -15.02 -5.70 9.23
C GLN A 250 -14.47 -4.33 9.63
N TYR A 251 -13.23 -4.01 9.26
CA TYR A 251 -12.50 -2.86 9.83
C TYR A 251 -12.24 -1.70 8.85
N GLY A 252 -12.44 -1.88 7.54
CA GLY A 252 -12.06 -0.91 6.50
C GLY A 252 -10.61 -1.05 6.03
N THR A 253 -10.11 -0.05 5.32
CA THR A 253 -8.74 -0.02 4.73
C THR A 253 -7.81 0.88 5.53
N MET A 254 -6.52 0.96 5.19
CA MET A 254 -5.55 1.77 5.94
C MET A 254 -5.99 3.24 6.15
N ARG A 255 -6.69 3.85 5.19
CA ARG A 255 -7.29 5.20 5.27
C ARG A 255 -8.23 5.38 6.45
N ASP A 256 -8.99 4.34 6.81
CA ASP A 256 -9.85 4.36 7.99
C ASP A 256 -9.04 4.39 9.29
N TRP A 257 -7.82 3.83 9.28
CA TRP A 257 -6.99 3.59 10.48
C TRP A 257 -6.00 4.69 10.81
N VAL A 258 -5.64 5.54 9.86
CA VAL A 258 -4.74 6.69 10.08
C VAL A 258 -5.43 7.81 10.86
N VAL A 259 -4.98 8.04 12.09
CA VAL A 259 -5.36 9.20 12.90
C VAL A 259 -4.64 10.45 12.39
N ASN A 260 -3.31 10.46 12.29
CA ASN A 260 -2.56 11.53 11.64
C ASN A 260 -1.21 11.03 11.13
N LEU A 261 -0.56 11.81 10.25
CA LEU A 261 0.74 11.53 9.68
C LEU A 261 1.69 12.72 9.91
N THR A 262 2.96 12.43 10.17
CA THR A 262 4.06 13.38 9.88
C THR A 262 4.59 13.05 8.49
N VAL A 263 4.72 14.07 7.64
CA VAL A 263 5.08 13.95 6.22
C VAL A 263 6.15 14.97 5.87
N VAL A 264 7.18 14.55 5.13
CA VAL A 264 8.16 15.45 4.52
C VAL A 264 7.78 15.67 3.05
N LEU A 265 7.55 16.92 2.67
CA LEU A 265 7.23 17.34 1.30
C LEU A 265 8.48 17.40 0.41
N SER A 266 8.32 17.61 -0.90
CA SER A 266 9.45 17.51 -1.85
C SER A 266 10.51 18.60 -1.71
N ASP A 267 10.25 19.66 -0.93
CA ASP A 267 11.18 20.73 -0.54
C ASP A 267 11.86 20.48 0.82
N GLY A 268 11.50 19.39 1.51
CA GLY A 268 11.89 19.10 2.88
C GLY A 268 11.14 19.90 3.95
N THR A 269 9.98 20.47 3.65
CA THR A 269 9.04 20.99 4.65
C THR A 269 8.39 19.83 5.41
N ILE A 270 8.43 19.88 6.75
CA ILE A 270 7.81 18.89 7.64
C ILE A 270 6.37 19.34 7.95
N LEU A 271 5.40 18.54 7.54
CA LEU A 271 3.96 18.72 7.73
C LEU A 271 3.42 17.68 8.73
N LYS A 272 2.56 18.08 9.66
CA LYS A 272 1.75 17.14 10.47
C LYS A 272 0.28 17.33 10.19
N THR A 273 -0.39 16.30 9.66
CA THR A 273 -1.69 16.43 8.99
C THR A 273 -2.85 16.86 9.91
N ARG A 274 -2.86 16.38 11.16
CA ARG A 274 -3.73 16.84 12.26
C ARG A 274 -3.17 16.39 13.63
N ARG A 275 -3.86 16.73 14.72
CA ARG A 275 -3.56 16.26 16.08
C ARG A 275 -4.23 14.90 16.38
N ARG A 276 -3.87 14.26 17.51
CA ARG A 276 -4.39 12.93 17.93
C ARG A 276 -5.92 12.75 18.08
N PRO A 277 -6.79 13.77 18.28
CA PRO A 277 -8.23 13.51 18.43
C PRO A 277 -8.87 12.81 17.23
N ARG A 278 -9.50 11.64 17.49
CA ARG A 278 -10.14 10.78 16.47
C ARG A 278 -11.13 11.56 15.59
N LYS A 279 -11.91 12.48 16.18
CA LYS A 279 -12.81 13.42 15.49
C LYS A 279 -12.16 14.80 15.35
N SER A 280 -12.19 15.36 14.15
CA SER A 280 -11.88 16.76 13.87
C SER A 280 -12.71 17.26 12.69
N SER A 281 -12.96 18.57 12.65
CA SER A 281 -13.53 19.28 11.48
C SER A 281 -12.80 20.61 11.25
N ALA A 282 -11.56 20.72 11.75
CA ALA A 282 -10.72 21.90 11.62
C ALA A 282 -9.92 21.83 10.31
N GLY A 283 -10.43 22.48 9.25
CA GLY A 283 -9.79 22.51 7.93
C GLY A 283 -10.00 21.22 7.12
N TYR A 284 -9.15 21.03 6.10
CA TYR A 284 -9.24 19.89 5.19
C TYR A 284 -8.66 18.60 5.78
N SER A 285 -9.19 17.44 5.38
CA SER A 285 -8.69 16.12 5.78
C SER A 285 -7.42 15.74 5.02
N LEU A 286 -6.28 16.32 5.40
CA LEU A 286 -4.99 16.09 4.72
C LEU A 286 -4.54 14.62 4.75
N ASN A 287 -4.98 13.82 5.74
CA ASN A 287 -4.76 12.35 5.74
C ASN A 287 -5.18 11.71 4.41
N SER A 288 -6.34 12.12 3.88
CA SER A 288 -6.96 11.52 2.69
C SER A 288 -6.26 11.89 1.38
N LEU A 289 -5.29 12.82 1.41
CA LEU A 289 -4.41 13.12 0.29
C LEU A 289 -3.19 12.19 0.27
N PHE A 290 -2.62 11.85 1.43
CA PHE A 290 -1.40 11.04 1.52
C PHE A 290 -1.65 9.52 1.60
N VAL A 291 -2.76 9.08 2.17
CA VAL A 291 -3.10 7.64 2.22
C VAL A 291 -3.66 7.18 0.87
N GLY A 292 -2.91 6.30 0.18
CA GLY A 292 -3.15 5.95 -1.22
C GLY A 292 -2.51 6.92 -2.21
N SER A 293 -1.43 7.62 -1.83
CA SER A 293 -0.68 8.53 -2.71
C SER A 293 0.57 7.92 -3.35
N GLU A 294 0.89 6.66 -3.01
CA GLU A 294 2.03 5.91 -3.56
C GLU A 294 3.38 6.64 -3.42
N GLY A 295 3.52 7.48 -2.38
CA GLY A 295 4.71 8.30 -2.17
C GLY A 295 4.85 9.50 -3.12
N THR A 296 3.92 9.70 -4.07
CA THR A 296 3.99 10.76 -5.09
C THR A 296 3.81 12.18 -4.54
N LEU A 297 3.33 12.33 -3.29
CA LEU A 297 3.07 13.64 -2.65
C LEU A 297 3.99 13.96 -1.47
N GLY A 298 4.85 13.03 -1.04
CA GLY A 298 5.74 13.21 0.10
C GLY A 298 6.11 11.91 0.81
N PHE A 299 7.14 11.98 1.66
CA PHE A 299 7.59 10.88 2.51
C PHE A 299 6.79 10.85 3.82
N VAL A 300 6.10 9.76 4.13
CA VAL A 300 5.48 9.55 5.45
C VAL A 300 6.56 9.09 6.42
N THR A 301 6.84 9.85 7.49
CA THR A 301 7.91 9.54 8.46
C THR A 301 7.41 9.16 9.85
N GLU A 302 6.12 9.36 10.11
CA GLU A 302 5.43 8.95 11.34
C GLU A 302 3.95 8.75 11.03
N ALA A 303 3.33 7.71 11.60
CA ALA A 303 1.89 7.54 11.59
C ALA A 303 1.36 7.36 13.02
N THR A 304 0.32 8.12 13.39
CA THR A 304 -0.56 7.75 14.50
C THR A 304 -1.69 6.90 13.95
N LEU A 305 -1.84 5.66 14.42
CA LEU A 305 -2.84 4.70 13.98
C LEU A 305 -3.84 4.39 15.10
N LYS A 306 -5.12 4.19 14.76
CA LYS A 306 -6.11 3.62 15.68
C LYS A 306 -5.69 2.19 16.09
N LEU A 307 -6.18 1.75 17.25
CA LEU A 307 -6.21 0.34 17.65
C LEU A 307 -7.65 -0.14 17.89
N ALA A 308 -7.87 -1.45 17.76
CA ALA A 308 -9.09 -2.17 18.09
C ALA A 308 -8.85 -3.06 19.33
N PRO A 309 -9.87 -3.33 20.17
CA PRO A 309 -9.77 -4.36 21.19
C PRO A 309 -9.64 -5.76 20.57
N ILE A 310 -8.78 -6.61 21.13
CA ILE A 310 -8.68 -8.01 20.72
C ILE A 310 -10.01 -8.73 21.04
N PRO A 311 -10.64 -9.42 20.08
CA PRO A 311 -11.89 -10.13 20.34
C PRO A 311 -11.74 -11.27 21.35
N GLU A 312 -12.71 -11.41 22.27
CA GLU A 312 -12.73 -12.47 23.29
C GLU A 312 -12.77 -13.88 22.68
N HIS A 313 -13.54 -14.03 21.60
CA HIS A 313 -13.72 -15.28 20.87
C HIS A 313 -13.58 -15.05 19.36
N THR A 314 -13.03 -16.07 18.69
CA THR A 314 -13.00 -16.19 17.23
C THR A 314 -13.61 -17.52 16.80
N GLY A 315 -13.99 -17.63 15.53
CA GLY A 315 -14.35 -18.89 14.90
C GLY A 315 -13.99 -18.89 13.42
N ILE A 316 -13.82 -20.08 12.85
CA ILE A 316 -13.60 -20.29 11.41
C ILE A 316 -14.74 -21.16 10.88
N ALA A 317 -15.23 -20.90 9.67
CA ALA A 317 -16.02 -21.86 8.91
C ALA A 317 -15.48 -22.00 7.47
N VAL A 318 -15.59 -23.20 6.91
CA VAL A 318 -15.16 -23.53 5.55
C VAL A 318 -16.29 -24.26 4.82
N VAL A 319 -16.57 -23.86 3.58
CA VAL A 319 -17.74 -24.33 2.83
C VAL A 319 -17.36 -24.53 1.36
N THR A 320 -17.73 -25.67 0.76
CA THR A 320 -17.37 -26.01 -0.63
C THR A 320 -18.55 -25.86 -1.58
N PHE A 321 -18.27 -25.50 -2.83
CA PHE A 321 -19.25 -25.16 -3.85
C PHE A 321 -18.95 -25.85 -5.19
N PRO A 322 -19.96 -26.03 -6.07
CA PRO A 322 -19.76 -26.61 -7.40
C PRO A 322 -19.14 -25.62 -8.41
N SER A 323 -19.08 -24.32 -8.11
CA SER A 323 -18.46 -23.29 -8.96
C SER A 323 -18.10 -22.03 -8.15
N VAL A 324 -17.13 -21.27 -8.66
CA VAL A 324 -16.75 -19.95 -8.09
C VAL A 324 -17.94 -18.98 -8.05
N LYS A 325 -18.83 -19.04 -9.05
CA LYS A 325 -20.07 -18.26 -9.09
C LYS A 325 -21.02 -18.57 -7.92
N ALA A 326 -21.17 -19.85 -7.58
CA ALA A 326 -22.04 -20.27 -6.47
C ALA A 326 -21.46 -19.83 -5.11
N ALA A 327 -20.13 -19.96 -4.93
CA ALA A 327 -19.42 -19.44 -3.76
C ALA A 327 -19.60 -17.91 -3.62
N ALA A 328 -19.27 -17.15 -4.66
CA ALA A 328 -19.43 -15.70 -4.69
C ALA A 328 -20.87 -15.25 -4.39
N THR A 329 -21.87 -15.86 -5.04
CA THR A 329 -23.30 -15.53 -4.83
C THR A 329 -23.74 -15.78 -3.38
N MET A 330 -23.25 -16.85 -2.75
CA MET A 330 -23.52 -17.16 -1.35
C MET A 330 -22.89 -16.12 -0.41
N ALA A 331 -21.62 -15.76 -0.63
CA ALA A 331 -20.93 -14.73 0.15
C ALA A 331 -21.65 -13.38 0.07
N ILE A 332 -22.07 -12.96 -1.12
CA ILE A 332 -22.85 -11.72 -1.33
C ILE A 332 -24.17 -11.75 -0.54
N GLU A 333 -24.85 -12.91 -0.41
CA GLU A 333 -26.04 -13.02 0.44
C GLU A 333 -25.71 -12.90 1.95
N VAL A 334 -24.56 -13.40 2.41
CA VAL A 334 -24.10 -13.23 3.79
C VAL A 334 -23.90 -11.74 4.12
N ILE A 335 -23.18 -11.01 3.25
CA ILE A 335 -22.94 -9.57 3.41
C ILE A 335 -24.27 -8.79 3.37
N ARG A 336 -25.12 -9.04 2.37
CA ARG A 336 -26.41 -8.34 2.19
C ARG A 336 -27.43 -8.60 3.30
N ARG A 337 -27.27 -9.67 4.08
CA ARG A 337 -28.05 -9.95 5.29
C ARG A 337 -27.52 -9.23 6.54
N GLY A 338 -26.33 -8.63 6.48
CA GLY A 338 -25.67 -8.01 7.63
C GLY A 338 -25.19 -9.03 8.66
N VAL A 339 -24.84 -10.26 8.24
CA VAL A 339 -24.30 -11.27 9.16
C VAL A 339 -22.92 -10.81 9.65
N PRO A 340 -22.68 -10.70 10.97
CA PRO A 340 -21.39 -10.25 11.49
C PRO A 340 -20.27 -11.24 11.18
N ILE A 341 -19.34 -10.85 10.31
CA ILE A 341 -18.15 -11.62 9.95
C ILE A 341 -16.89 -10.75 10.09
N SER A 342 -15.75 -11.41 10.20
CA SER A 342 -14.42 -10.77 10.24
C SER A 342 -13.68 -10.88 8.91
N ALA A 343 -13.95 -11.94 8.14
CA ALA A 343 -13.42 -12.16 6.79
C ALA A 343 -14.39 -13.07 6.03
N VAL A 344 -14.49 -12.92 4.72
CA VAL A 344 -14.96 -13.97 3.81
C VAL A 344 -14.07 -13.99 2.58
N GLU A 345 -13.42 -15.12 2.37
CA GLU A 345 -12.38 -15.31 1.37
C GLU A 345 -12.76 -16.43 0.43
N ILE A 346 -12.58 -16.24 -0.87
CA ILE A 346 -12.75 -17.30 -1.88
C ILE A 346 -11.39 -17.83 -2.34
N LEU A 347 -11.30 -19.16 -2.53
CA LEU A 347 -10.27 -19.84 -3.32
C LEU A 347 -10.96 -20.70 -4.39
N ASP A 348 -10.44 -20.74 -5.61
CA ASP A 348 -10.93 -21.62 -6.68
C ASP A 348 -10.35 -23.05 -6.61
N GLU A 349 -10.85 -23.94 -7.48
CA GLU A 349 -10.39 -25.34 -7.54
C GLU A 349 -8.90 -25.50 -7.91
N VAL A 350 -8.36 -24.60 -8.74
CA VAL A 350 -6.94 -24.61 -9.12
C VAL A 350 -6.09 -24.33 -7.89
N LEU A 351 -6.40 -23.27 -7.13
CA LEU A 351 -5.67 -22.89 -5.93
C LEU A 351 -5.74 -23.97 -4.84
N MET A 352 -6.90 -24.59 -4.66
CA MET A 352 -7.07 -25.72 -3.74
C MET A 352 -6.27 -26.96 -4.18
N SER A 353 -6.16 -27.22 -5.50
CA SER A 353 -5.31 -28.28 -6.05
C SER A 353 -3.81 -27.98 -5.89
N VAL A 354 -3.40 -26.72 -6.07
CA VAL A 354 -2.03 -26.26 -5.85
C VAL A 354 -1.61 -26.40 -4.39
N ILE A 355 -2.45 -26.00 -3.44
CA ILE A 355 -2.20 -26.18 -1.99
C ILE A 355 -2.03 -27.67 -1.63
N ASN A 356 -2.84 -28.55 -2.23
CA ASN A 356 -2.68 -30.00 -2.09
C ASN A 356 -1.36 -30.51 -2.71
N ARG A 357 -1.01 -30.07 -3.93
CA ARG A 357 0.20 -30.47 -4.67
C ARG A 357 1.48 -30.07 -3.93
N MET A 358 1.51 -28.88 -3.33
CA MET A 358 2.66 -28.39 -2.57
C MET A 358 2.77 -28.96 -1.15
N GLY A 359 1.74 -29.69 -0.67
CA GLY A 359 1.72 -30.22 0.70
C GLY A 359 1.71 -29.12 1.78
N ALA A 360 1.27 -27.91 1.43
CA ALA A 360 1.45 -26.71 2.25
C ALA A 360 0.61 -26.67 3.54
N THR A 361 -0.30 -27.63 3.74
CA THR A 361 -1.17 -27.70 4.92
C THR A 361 -1.26 -29.12 5.48
N SER A 362 -1.63 -29.24 6.75
CA SER A 362 -1.66 -30.52 7.49
C SER A 362 -2.85 -31.44 7.15
N MET A 363 -3.63 -31.15 6.11
CA MET A 363 -4.78 -31.94 5.67
C MET A 363 -4.93 -31.87 4.14
N LYS A 364 -5.47 -32.92 3.52
CA LYS A 364 -5.85 -32.87 2.10
C LYS A 364 -7.23 -32.24 1.95
N TRP A 365 -7.34 -31.26 1.07
CA TRP A 365 -8.58 -30.55 0.76
C TRP A 365 -9.33 -31.16 -0.42
N ASN A 366 -10.62 -30.81 -0.56
CA ASN A 366 -11.35 -31.04 -1.79
C ASN A 366 -10.94 -29.97 -2.82
N GLU A 367 -10.65 -30.40 -4.04
CA GLU A 367 -10.13 -29.55 -5.12
C GLU A 367 -11.33 -28.94 -5.88
N VAL A 368 -12.03 -28.03 -5.19
CA VAL A 368 -13.28 -27.37 -5.62
C VAL A 368 -13.34 -25.94 -5.04
N PRO A 369 -14.11 -25.00 -5.63
CA PRO A 369 -14.26 -23.66 -5.10
C PRO A 369 -14.75 -23.64 -3.65
N THR A 370 -14.05 -22.90 -2.81
CA THR A 370 -14.18 -22.96 -1.35
C THR A 370 -14.22 -21.55 -0.75
N LEU A 371 -15.21 -21.30 0.13
CA LEU A 371 -15.24 -20.10 0.98
C LEU A 371 -14.64 -20.40 2.35
N PHE A 372 -13.84 -19.46 2.85
CA PHE A 372 -13.31 -19.43 4.21
C PHE A 372 -13.85 -18.19 4.93
N PHE A 373 -14.53 -18.39 6.05
CA PHE A 373 -15.08 -17.32 6.90
C PHE A 373 -14.28 -17.21 8.19
N LYS A 374 -13.93 -15.98 8.61
CA LYS A 374 -13.60 -15.67 10.01
C LYS A 374 -14.82 -15.04 10.69
N PHE A 375 -14.99 -15.33 11.97
CA PHE A 375 -15.93 -14.67 12.87
C PHE A 375 -15.17 -14.20 14.12
N SER A 376 -15.57 -13.08 14.72
CA SER A 376 -15.03 -12.65 16.01
C SER A 376 -16.03 -11.83 16.83
N GLY A 377 -15.81 -11.80 18.15
CA GLY A 377 -16.63 -11.04 19.11
C GLY A 377 -16.82 -11.83 20.40
N SER A 378 -18.04 -11.79 20.94
CA SER A 378 -18.42 -12.66 22.06
C SER A 378 -18.82 -14.07 21.57
N ASP A 379 -18.76 -15.07 22.45
CA ASP A 379 -19.15 -16.45 22.18
C ASP A 379 -20.55 -16.58 21.54
N ALA A 380 -21.52 -15.79 22.03
CA ALA A 380 -22.88 -15.75 21.50
C ALA A 380 -22.94 -15.18 20.07
N LEU A 381 -22.19 -14.12 19.78
CA LEU A 381 -22.14 -13.49 18.45
C LEU A 381 -21.50 -14.41 17.41
N VAL A 382 -20.39 -15.07 17.78
CA VAL A 382 -19.69 -16.04 16.91
C VAL A 382 -20.60 -17.22 16.59
N LYS A 383 -21.30 -17.79 17.60
CA LYS A 383 -22.23 -18.90 17.42
C LYS A 383 -23.43 -18.55 16.54
N ASP A 384 -24.05 -17.40 16.76
CA ASP A 384 -25.18 -16.95 15.94
C ASP A 384 -24.74 -16.72 14.48
N SER A 385 -23.61 -16.04 14.26
CA SER A 385 -23.10 -15.76 12.91
C SER A 385 -22.76 -17.05 12.15
N ILE A 386 -22.13 -18.03 12.79
CA ILE A 386 -21.89 -19.36 12.21
C ILE A 386 -23.22 -20.05 11.86
N ALA A 387 -24.23 -19.98 12.74
CA ALA A 387 -25.55 -20.57 12.49
C ALA A 387 -26.29 -19.88 11.32
N GLN A 388 -26.16 -18.55 11.19
CA GLN A 388 -26.69 -17.79 10.05
C GLN A 388 -26.00 -18.19 8.74
N VAL A 389 -24.66 -18.23 8.68
CA VAL A 389 -23.92 -18.68 7.48
C VAL A 389 -24.27 -20.13 7.13
N GLN A 390 -24.43 -21.03 8.11
CA GLN A 390 -24.89 -22.40 7.88
C GLN A 390 -26.36 -22.51 7.40
N SER A 391 -27.20 -21.55 7.77
CA SER A 391 -28.60 -21.47 7.30
C SER A 391 -28.68 -20.97 5.85
N ILE A 392 -27.76 -20.08 5.46
CA ILE A 392 -27.63 -19.57 4.09
C ILE A 392 -27.00 -20.63 3.18
N SER A 393 -25.92 -21.30 3.60
CA SER A 393 -25.20 -22.29 2.78
C SER A 393 -26.10 -23.43 2.27
N LYS A 394 -27.03 -23.89 3.11
CA LYS A 394 -28.05 -24.90 2.77
C LYS A 394 -28.98 -24.48 1.62
N LYS A 395 -29.18 -23.18 1.38
CA LYS A 395 -30.00 -22.65 0.27
C LYS A 395 -29.24 -22.58 -1.05
N HIS A 396 -27.92 -22.44 -0.99
CA HIS A 396 -27.02 -22.37 -2.15
C HIS A 396 -26.49 -23.74 -2.59
N HIS A 397 -27.10 -24.83 -2.11
CA HIS A 397 -26.67 -26.21 -2.34
C HIS A 397 -25.18 -26.46 -2.02
N ALA A 398 -24.65 -25.71 -1.05
CA ALA A 398 -23.25 -25.77 -0.65
C ALA A 398 -22.97 -27.06 0.16
N ASN A 399 -21.76 -27.59 -0.01
CA ASN A 399 -21.34 -28.86 0.56
C ASN A 399 -20.26 -28.66 1.64
N GLY A 400 -19.95 -29.74 2.36
CA GLY A 400 -18.74 -29.82 3.19
C GLY A 400 -18.62 -28.77 4.32
N PHE A 401 -19.74 -28.16 4.76
CA PHE A 401 -19.73 -27.12 5.79
C PHE A 401 -19.07 -27.61 7.08
N GLN A 402 -17.88 -27.09 7.33
CA GLN A 402 -17.09 -27.33 8.53
C GLN A 402 -16.97 -26.02 9.30
N TYR A 403 -16.90 -26.10 10.62
CA TYR A 403 -16.60 -24.95 11.47
C TYR A 403 -15.78 -25.38 12.67
N GLU A 404 -15.04 -24.44 13.24
CA GLU A 404 -14.24 -24.66 14.44
C GLU A 404 -14.18 -23.38 15.27
N SER A 405 -14.30 -23.52 16.59
CA SER A 405 -14.20 -22.44 17.57
C SER A 405 -13.10 -22.68 18.62
N ASP A 406 -12.47 -23.86 18.65
CA ASP A 406 -11.25 -24.13 19.41
C ASP A 406 -10.05 -23.36 18.79
N PRO A 407 -9.44 -22.38 19.48
CA PRO A 407 -8.35 -21.58 18.92
C PRO A 407 -7.10 -22.37 18.51
N HIS A 408 -6.89 -23.57 19.06
CA HIS A 408 -5.79 -24.45 18.66
C HIS A 408 -6.05 -25.13 17.31
N LYS A 409 -7.31 -25.39 16.97
CA LYS A 409 -7.72 -26.10 15.75
C LYS A 409 -8.13 -25.17 14.62
N GLN A 410 -8.66 -23.97 14.92
CA GLN A 410 -9.00 -22.93 13.94
C GLN A 410 -7.87 -22.68 12.92
N LYS A 411 -6.60 -22.70 13.37
CA LYS A 411 -5.40 -22.55 12.54
C LYS A 411 -5.32 -23.58 11.40
N ALA A 412 -5.77 -24.80 11.62
CA ALA A 412 -5.77 -25.85 10.60
C ALA A 412 -6.82 -25.55 9.51
N LEU A 413 -8.03 -25.09 9.89
CA LEU A 413 -9.08 -24.73 8.93
C LEU A 413 -8.72 -23.47 8.11
N TRP A 414 -8.01 -22.51 8.69
CA TRP A 414 -7.59 -21.29 7.97
C TRP A 414 -6.31 -21.47 7.12
N SER A 415 -5.56 -22.57 7.34
CA SER A 415 -4.23 -22.75 6.75
C SER A 415 -4.20 -22.63 5.21
N ALA A 416 -5.17 -23.20 4.50
CA ALA A 416 -5.25 -23.10 3.04
C ALA A 416 -5.30 -21.64 2.53
N ARG A 417 -6.14 -20.78 3.13
CA ARG A 417 -6.20 -19.35 2.76
C ARG A 417 -4.91 -18.59 3.10
N LYS A 418 -4.20 -19.00 4.16
CA LYS A 418 -2.93 -18.38 4.56
C LYS A 418 -1.78 -18.77 3.61
N GLU A 419 -1.66 -20.05 3.25
CA GLU A 419 -0.55 -20.52 2.41
C GLU A 419 -0.81 -20.43 0.90
N ALA A 420 -1.99 -19.95 0.49
CA ALA A 420 -2.42 -19.83 -0.90
C ALA A 420 -1.40 -19.16 -1.84
N LEU A 421 -1.01 -17.90 -1.54
CA LEU A 421 -0.07 -17.14 -2.38
C LEU A 421 1.30 -17.84 -2.44
N TRP A 422 1.82 -18.29 -1.30
CA TRP A 422 3.09 -19.01 -1.23
C TRP A 422 3.06 -20.33 -2.02
N SER A 423 1.92 -21.02 -2.05
CA SER A 423 1.74 -22.27 -2.79
C SER A 423 1.74 -22.04 -4.32
N MET A 424 1.15 -20.93 -4.80
CA MET A 424 1.25 -20.52 -6.20
C MET A 424 2.69 -20.09 -6.55
N MET A 425 3.34 -19.30 -5.70
CA MET A 425 4.70 -18.82 -5.97
C MET A 425 5.74 -19.93 -5.94
N ALA A 426 5.54 -20.99 -5.14
CA ALA A 426 6.37 -22.18 -5.13
C ALA A 426 6.14 -23.13 -6.33
N LEU A 427 5.22 -22.80 -7.24
CA LEU A 427 5.09 -23.44 -8.57
C LEU A 427 5.73 -22.63 -9.71
N ARG A 428 6.25 -21.42 -9.45
CA ARG A 428 6.98 -20.63 -10.46
C ARG A 428 8.28 -21.36 -10.83
N GLU A 429 8.40 -21.78 -12.08
CA GLU A 429 9.65 -22.32 -12.64
C GLU A 429 10.70 -21.20 -12.78
N THR A 430 11.99 -21.53 -12.83
CA THR A 430 13.10 -20.57 -12.70
C THR A 430 13.07 -19.43 -13.72
N ASP A 431 12.59 -19.72 -14.93
CA ASP A 431 12.40 -18.82 -16.07
C ASP A 431 10.92 -18.44 -16.32
N GLY A 432 10.01 -18.87 -15.43
CA GLY A 432 8.61 -18.48 -15.43
C GLY A 432 8.36 -17.11 -14.80
N HIS A 433 7.24 -16.48 -15.18
CA HIS A 433 6.77 -15.20 -14.65
C HIS A 433 5.44 -15.34 -13.90
N VAL A 434 5.12 -14.33 -13.09
CA VAL A 434 3.83 -14.17 -12.40
C VAL A 434 3.15 -12.87 -12.82
N TRP A 435 1.86 -12.95 -13.19
CA TRP A 435 0.96 -11.80 -13.15
C TRP A 435 0.12 -11.90 -11.88
N SER A 436 0.27 -10.92 -10.97
CA SER A 436 -0.52 -10.83 -9.73
C SER A 436 -1.27 -9.50 -9.74
N THR A 437 -2.54 -9.54 -10.14
CA THR A 437 -3.38 -8.34 -10.35
C THR A 437 -4.69 -8.45 -9.58
N ASP A 438 -5.24 -7.30 -9.22
CA ASP A 438 -6.52 -7.17 -8.51
C ASP A 438 -7.53 -6.29 -9.27
N VAL A 439 -8.81 -6.46 -8.95
CA VAL A 439 -9.91 -5.53 -9.30
C VAL A 439 -10.94 -5.54 -8.16
N ALA A 440 -11.79 -4.52 -8.10
CA ALA A 440 -12.98 -4.56 -7.25
C ALA A 440 -14.21 -4.04 -7.99
N VAL A 441 -15.37 -4.63 -7.73
CA VAL A 441 -16.66 -4.23 -8.33
C VAL A 441 -17.75 -4.17 -7.26
N PRO A 442 -18.86 -3.43 -7.47
CA PRO A 442 -19.98 -3.43 -6.55
C PRO A 442 -20.45 -4.85 -6.24
N LEU A 443 -20.80 -5.12 -4.98
CA LEU A 443 -21.12 -6.47 -4.48
C LEU A 443 -22.16 -7.25 -5.32
N SER A 444 -23.01 -6.57 -6.09
CA SER A 444 -23.96 -7.17 -7.03
C SER A 444 -23.33 -7.79 -8.29
N ARG A 445 -22.08 -7.44 -8.64
CA ARG A 445 -21.39 -7.84 -9.89
C ARG A 445 -20.24 -8.83 -9.66
N VAL A 446 -19.74 -8.99 -8.44
CA VAL A 446 -18.53 -9.80 -8.15
C VAL A 446 -18.65 -11.24 -8.64
N SER A 447 -19.81 -11.89 -8.42
CA SER A 447 -20.11 -13.24 -8.89
C SER A 447 -20.31 -13.37 -10.41
N GLU A 448 -20.49 -12.25 -11.10
CA GLU A 448 -20.56 -12.18 -12.57
C GLU A 448 -19.16 -12.07 -13.14
N LEU A 449 -18.35 -11.13 -12.64
CA LEU A 449 -16.99 -10.89 -13.13
C LEU A 449 -16.07 -12.10 -12.90
N ILE A 450 -16.06 -12.69 -11.69
CA ILE A 450 -15.30 -13.91 -11.38
C ILE A 450 -15.71 -15.09 -12.29
N ASP A 451 -16.99 -15.19 -12.65
CA ASP A 451 -17.49 -16.21 -13.56
C ASP A 451 -17.13 -15.94 -15.03
N ILE A 452 -16.71 -14.73 -15.39
CA ILE A 452 -16.21 -14.39 -16.74
C ILE A 452 -14.70 -14.58 -16.80
N SER A 453 -13.92 -13.93 -15.92
CA SER A 453 -12.45 -14.01 -15.94
C SER A 453 -11.96 -15.46 -15.82
N LYS A 454 -12.60 -16.28 -14.96
CA LYS A 454 -12.28 -17.71 -14.84
C LYS A 454 -12.50 -18.50 -16.12
N LYS A 455 -13.48 -18.11 -16.95
CA LYS A 455 -13.69 -18.75 -18.27
C LYS A 455 -12.66 -18.28 -19.27
N GLU A 456 -12.33 -17.00 -19.30
CA GLU A 456 -11.29 -16.46 -20.18
C GLU A 456 -9.91 -17.11 -19.92
N LEU A 457 -9.53 -17.31 -18.65
CA LEU A 457 -8.33 -18.09 -18.29
C LEU A 457 -8.34 -19.51 -18.87
N VAL A 458 -9.48 -20.21 -18.77
CA VAL A 458 -9.63 -21.59 -19.25
C VAL A 458 -9.71 -21.66 -20.78
N GLU A 459 -10.37 -20.71 -21.44
CA GLU A 459 -10.50 -20.62 -22.90
C GLU A 459 -9.17 -20.24 -23.58
N LEU A 460 -8.34 -19.43 -22.91
CA LEU A 460 -6.97 -19.12 -23.33
C LEU A 460 -5.94 -20.19 -22.91
N GLY A 461 -6.32 -21.17 -22.08
CA GLY A 461 -5.42 -22.20 -21.59
C GLY A 461 -4.34 -21.70 -20.60
N LEU A 462 -4.55 -20.54 -19.97
CA LEU A 462 -3.61 -19.93 -19.04
C LEU A 462 -3.67 -20.60 -17.65
N PHE A 463 -2.51 -20.83 -17.03
CA PHE A 463 -2.45 -21.35 -15.66
C PHE A 463 -2.67 -20.22 -14.65
N GLY A 464 -3.94 -19.87 -14.43
CA GLY A 464 -4.37 -18.87 -13.47
C GLY A 464 -5.27 -19.41 -12.37
N SER A 465 -5.16 -18.81 -11.18
CA SER A 465 -6.04 -19.07 -10.03
C SER A 465 -6.66 -17.80 -9.49
N ILE A 466 -7.93 -17.89 -9.07
CA ILE A 466 -8.65 -16.83 -8.37
C ILE A 466 -8.58 -17.04 -6.85
N LEU A 467 -8.21 -15.98 -6.14
CA LEU A 467 -8.58 -15.77 -4.73
C LEU A 467 -9.20 -14.38 -4.55
N GLY A 468 -9.88 -14.11 -3.43
CA GLY A 468 -10.38 -12.76 -3.21
C GLY A 468 -11.04 -12.47 -1.87
N HIS A 469 -10.92 -11.21 -1.47
CA HIS A 469 -11.61 -10.55 -0.36
C HIS A 469 -13.10 -10.28 -0.72
N ILE A 470 -13.84 -11.36 -1.00
CA ILE A 470 -15.18 -11.28 -1.61
C ILE A 470 -16.27 -10.65 -0.71
N GLY A 471 -15.90 -10.21 0.50
CA GLY A 471 -16.77 -9.50 1.44
C GLY A 471 -16.95 -8.01 1.16
N ASP A 472 -15.94 -7.35 0.58
CA ASP A 472 -16.00 -5.93 0.15
C ASP A 472 -16.14 -5.79 -1.37
N GLY A 473 -15.77 -6.83 -2.13
CA GLY A 473 -15.98 -6.93 -3.58
C GLY A 473 -14.71 -7.03 -4.40
N ASN A 474 -13.55 -7.09 -3.73
CA ASN A 474 -12.26 -7.32 -4.35
C ASN A 474 -11.98 -8.80 -4.64
N PHE A 475 -11.31 -9.08 -5.76
CA PHE A 475 -10.62 -10.34 -6.01
C PHE A 475 -9.33 -10.11 -6.82
N HIS A 476 -8.47 -11.13 -6.83
CA HIS A 476 -7.19 -11.13 -7.52
C HIS A 476 -7.09 -12.34 -8.45
N GLU A 477 -6.35 -12.18 -9.53
CA GLU A 477 -5.88 -13.29 -10.36
C GLU A 477 -4.37 -13.42 -10.22
N THR A 478 -3.91 -14.66 -9.98
CA THR A 478 -2.50 -15.03 -9.99
C THR A 478 -2.28 -15.98 -11.15
N ILE A 479 -1.59 -15.51 -12.19
CA ILE A 479 -1.35 -16.22 -13.45
C ILE A 479 0.14 -16.52 -13.56
N LEU A 480 0.50 -17.79 -13.79
CA LEU A 480 1.88 -18.19 -14.09
C LEU A 480 2.03 -18.39 -15.60
N PHE A 481 3.10 -17.85 -16.19
CA PHE A 481 3.29 -17.85 -17.65
C PHE A 481 4.77 -17.85 -18.07
N GLU A 482 5.06 -18.43 -19.24
CA GLU A 482 6.34 -18.25 -19.93
C GLU A 482 6.36 -16.93 -20.71
N GLU A 483 7.53 -16.30 -20.90
CA GLU A 483 7.66 -14.99 -21.60
C GLU A 483 6.95 -14.95 -22.97
N LYS A 484 6.95 -16.07 -23.71
CA LYS A 484 6.25 -16.19 -25.00
C LYS A 484 4.73 -15.92 -24.94
N GLN A 485 4.13 -16.08 -23.76
CA GLN A 485 2.70 -15.87 -23.48
C GLN A 485 2.40 -14.49 -22.90
N ARG A 486 3.42 -13.65 -22.63
CA ARG A 486 3.26 -12.35 -21.92
C ARG A 486 2.10 -11.53 -22.47
N LYS A 487 2.00 -11.40 -23.80
CA LYS A 487 0.96 -10.59 -24.43
C LYS A 487 -0.45 -11.21 -24.32
N GLU A 488 -0.57 -12.53 -24.29
CA GLU A 488 -1.85 -13.22 -24.07
C GLU A 488 -2.36 -13.02 -22.63
N VAL A 489 -1.43 -13.03 -21.66
CA VAL A 489 -1.72 -12.72 -20.25
C VAL A 489 -2.06 -11.25 -20.05
N GLU A 490 -1.28 -10.35 -20.63
CA GLU A 490 -1.54 -8.90 -20.65
C GLU A 490 -2.93 -8.61 -21.23
N ASP A 491 -3.26 -9.14 -22.41
CA ASP A 491 -4.59 -8.99 -23.03
C ASP A 491 -5.72 -9.66 -22.24
N CYS A 492 -5.44 -10.62 -21.36
CA CYS A 492 -6.43 -11.20 -20.45
C CYS A 492 -6.68 -10.28 -19.25
N VAL A 493 -5.60 -9.81 -18.60
CA VAL A 493 -5.66 -8.88 -17.47
C VAL A 493 -6.29 -7.56 -17.87
N HIS A 494 -5.92 -7.00 -19.03
CA HIS A 494 -6.46 -5.73 -19.53
C HIS A 494 -7.99 -5.83 -19.75
N LYS A 495 -8.49 -6.96 -20.28
CA LYS A 495 -9.94 -7.22 -20.40
C LYS A 495 -10.64 -7.32 -19.05
N MET A 496 -10.03 -8.00 -18.06
CA MET A 496 -10.61 -8.05 -16.71
C MET A 496 -10.72 -6.65 -16.09
N VAL A 497 -9.68 -5.83 -16.24
CA VAL A 497 -9.63 -4.48 -15.67
C VAL A 497 -10.63 -3.54 -16.33
N SER A 498 -10.65 -3.41 -17.66
CA SER A 498 -11.68 -2.58 -18.33
C SER A 498 -13.09 -3.08 -18.04
N ARG A 499 -13.31 -4.41 -17.95
CA ARG A 499 -14.62 -4.96 -17.56
C ARG A 499 -15.00 -4.65 -16.11
N ALA A 500 -14.05 -4.53 -15.18
CA ALA A 500 -14.35 -4.06 -13.83
C ALA A 500 -14.87 -2.62 -13.85
N ILE A 501 -14.27 -1.75 -14.67
CA ILE A 501 -14.70 -0.36 -14.87
C ILE A 501 -16.09 -0.32 -15.54
N GLU A 502 -16.34 -1.10 -16.61
CA GLU A 502 -17.68 -1.27 -17.22
C GLU A 502 -18.76 -1.75 -16.23
N MET A 503 -18.36 -2.36 -15.11
CA MET A 503 -19.25 -2.87 -14.07
C MET A 503 -19.50 -1.89 -12.90
N ASP A 504 -19.13 -0.61 -13.04
CA ASP A 504 -19.17 0.44 -11.98
C ASP A 504 -18.19 0.13 -10.83
N GLY A 505 -17.07 -0.52 -11.16
CA GLY A 505 -15.97 -0.87 -10.26
C GLY A 505 -14.69 -0.07 -10.52
N THR A 506 -13.57 -0.61 -10.05
CA THR A 506 -12.25 0.04 -10.08
C THR A 506 -11.14 -0.90 -10.57
N CYS A 507 -10.11 -0.32 -11.17
CA CYS A 507 -8.97 -1.02 -11.75
C CYS A 507 -8.04 -1.68 -10.71
N THR A 508 -8.16 -1.33 -9.42
CA THR A 508 -7.45 -1.96 -8.31
C THR A 508 -8.31 -1.88 -7.04
N GLY A 509 -8.33 -2.95 -6.23
CA GLY A 509 -9.01 -2.96 -4.94
C GLY A 509 -8.09 -2.53 -3.79
N GLU A 510 -6.82 -2.96 -3.82
CA GLU A 510 -5.82 -2.67 -2.78
C GLU A 510 -4.35 -2.62 -3.24
N HIS A 511 -4.00 -3.09 -4.44
CA HIS A 511 -2.61 -3.11 -4.91
C HIS A 511 -2.05 -1.70 -5.21
N GLY A 512 -2.91 -0.78 -5.66
CA GLY A 512 -2.55 0.55 -6.15
C GLY A 512 -2.45 0.64 -7.69
N VAL A 513 -2.10 1.82 -8.20
CA VAL A 513 -2.01 2.11 -9.64
C VAL A 513 -0.59 1.93 -10.14
N GLY A 514 0.39 2.42 -9.38
CA GLY A 514 1.81 2.26 -9.64
C GLY A 514 2.22 2.73 -11.04
N LEU A 515 3.05 1.91 -11.70
CA LEU A 515 3.39 2.08 -13.11
C LEU A 515 2.37 1.44 -14.04
N GLY A 516 1.69 0.37 -13.60
CA GLY A 516 0.90 -0.51 -14.48
C GLY A 516 -0.46 0.01 -14.87
N LYS A 517 -1.24 0.50 -13.90
CA LYS A 517 -2.67 0.75 -14.11
C LYS A 517 -3.00 2.19 -14.48
N LYS A 518 -2.00 2.96 -14.93
CA LYS A 518 -2.13 4.41 -15.25
C LYS A 518 -3.14 4.70 -16.36
N GLU A 519 -3.24 3.82 -17.36
CA GLU A 519 -4.26 3.94 -18.41
C GLU A 519 -5.66 3.61 -17.89
N PHE A 520 -5.79 2.56 -17.08
CA PHE A 520 -7.06 2.18 -16.46
C PHE A 520 -7.57 3.17 -15.42
N LEU A 521 -6.70 3.84 -14.66
CA LEU A 521 -7.11 4.95 -13.81
C LEU A 521 -7.66 6.12 -14.66
N GLN A 522 -6.99 6.43 -15.78
CA GLN A 522 -7.40 7.47 -16.72
C GLN A 522 -8.71 7.12 -17.47
N GLU A 523 -9.04 5.83 -17.60
CA GLU A 523 -10.33 5.29 -18.05
C GLU A 523 -11.41 5.40 -16.94
N GLU A 524 -11.11 4.91 -15.73
CA GLU A 524 -12.01 4.85 -14.56
C GLU A 524 -12.49 6.24 -14.10
N VAL A 525 -11.56 7.16 -13.81
CA VAL A 525 -11.91 8.47 -13.24
C VAL A 525 -12.02 9.57 -14.30
N GLY A 526 -11.48 9.36 -15.50
CA GLY A 526 -11.50 10.33 -16.60
C GLY A 526 -10.63 11.58 -16.38
N ASP A 527 -10.56 12.42 -17.42
CA ASP A 527 -9.61 13.53 -17.48
C ASP A 527 -9.71 14.56 -16.34
N VAL A 528 -10.91 14.88 -15.87
CA VAL A 528 -11.11 15.98 -14.91
C VAL A 528 -10.56 15.63 -13.52
N PRO A 529 -10.87 14.47 -12.91
CA PRO A 529 -10.17 14.02 -11.70
C PRO A 529 -8.66 13.89 -11.88
N ILE A 530 -8.16 13.33 -12.99
CA ILE A 530 -6.70 13.26 -13.21
C ILE A 530 -6.08 14.67 -13.26
N GLN A 531 -6.71 15.65 -13.90
CA GLN A 531 -6.24 17.05 -13.90
C GLN A 531 -6.21 17.65 -12.49
N VAL A 532 -7.20 17.34 -11.63
CA VAL A 532 -7.20 17.75 -10.22
C VAL A 532 -6.07 17.07 -9.44
N MET A 533 -5.81 15.78 -9.66
CA MET A 533 -4.66 15.09 -9.06
C MET A 533 -3.32 15.69 -9.52
N ARG A 534 -3.15 15.99 -10.82
CA ARG A 534 -1.97 16.70 -11.35
C ARG A 534 -1.79 18.09 -10.72
N ALA A 535 -2.88 18.82 -10.46
CA ALA A 535 -2.83 20.12 -9.79
C ALA A 535 -2.41 20.00 -8.31
N ILE A 536 -2.90 19.00 -7.58
CA ILE A 536 -2.48 18.70 -6.19
C ILE A 536 -1.00 18.32 -6.16
N LYS A 537 -0.59 17.39 -7.05
CA LYS A 537 0.81 16.99 -7.25
C LYS A 537 1.73 18.19 -7.49
N THR A 538 1.39 19.04 -8.45
CA THR A 538 2.18 20.24 -8.78
C THR A 538 2.20 21.28 -7.64
N SER A 539 1.17 21.31 -6.78
CA SER A 539 1.10 22.23 -5.63
C SER A 539 1.94 21.79 -4.43
N LEU A 540 2.10 20.48 -4.23
CA LEU A 540 2.93 19.89 -3.15
C LEU A 540 4.36 19.56 -3.61
N ASP A 541 4.56 19.41 -4.92
CA ASP A 541 5.83 19.05 -5.54
C ASP A 541 5.95 19.70 -6.94
N PRO A 542 6.29 21.00 -7.01
CA PRO A 542 6.34 21.75 -8.27
C PRO A 542 7.46 21.32 -9.22
N LEU A 543 8.42 20.54 -8.73
CA LEU A 543 9.53 19.96 -9.51
C LEU A 543 9.27 18.48 -9.89
N TRP A 544 8.13 17.92 -9.50
CA TRP A 544 7.71 16.53 -9.79
C TRP A 544 8.70 15.44 -9.32
N LEU A 545 9.49 15.71 -8.29
CA LEU A 545 10.56 14.84 -7.80
C LEU A 545 10.08 13.64 -6.97
N MET A 546 8.92 13.74 -6.32
CA MET A 546 8.38 12.66 -5.47
C MET A 546 7.78 11.55 -6.32
N ASN A 547 8.40 10.36 -6.24
CA ASN A 547 8.06 9.14 -6.94
C ASN A 547 7.53 9.31 -8.39
N PRO A 548 8.29 9.92 -9.31
CA PRO A 548 7.79 10.23 -10.65
C PRO A 548 7.49 9.00 -11.50
N GLY A 549 6.53 9.17 -12.40
CA GLY A 549 6.06 8.18 -13.37
C GLY A 549 4.93 7.26 -12.89
N LYS A 550 4.49 7.35 -11.61
CA LYS A 550 3.44 6.51 -11.01
C LYS A 550 2.11 7.26 -10.92
N ILE A 551 1.00 6.51 -10.88
CA ILE A 551 -0.40 6.97 -10.89
C ILE A 551 -0.78 7.68 -12.22
N PHE A 552 -0.04 8.72 -12.60
CA PHE A 552 -0.17 9.43 -13.87
C PHE A 552 1.14 10.14 -14.23
N ASP A 553 1.43 10.24 -15.51
CA ASP A 553 2.58 11.02 -15.97
C ASP A 553 2.29 12.53 -15.97
N ARG A 554 3.36 13.32 -15.88
CA ARG A 554 3.33 14.76 -16.15
C ARG A 554 2.88 14.98 -17.60
N LYS A 555 1.99 15.94 -17.80
CA LYS A 555 1.71 16.57 -19.10
C LYS A 555 2.11 18.04 -18.93
N ASP A 556 2.80 18.59 -19.93
CA ASP A 556 3.32 19.97 -19.94
C ASP A 556 2.27 21.02 -20.33
#